data_AF-A0A1Y4HG47-F1
#
_entry.id   AF-A0A1Y4HG47-F1
#
_cell.length_a   1.000
_cell.length_b   1.000
_cell.length_c   1.000
_cell.angle_alpha   90.00
_cell.angle_beta   90.00
_cell.angle_gamma   90.00
#
_symmetry.space_group_name_H-M   'P 1'
#
loop_
_entity.id
_entity.type
_entity.pdbx_description
1 polymer ?
#
loop_
_entity_poly.entity_id
_entity_poly.type
_entity_poly.pdbx_seq_one_letter_code
_entity_poly.pdbx_strand_id
1 'polypeptide(L)'
;MGQTLDNKGDGDMATWLNDYKAYKEALSHEFEGGAVAIGKVLQYQELLYRIDVLETCQMLCKTAPVTMDMKSLVAHYQLVDAYVQSLSKERRIGIPPDEKLKASRQTSAAALESTVADCRKRFSSFRAENEQMYKRSISTLLNTVLPVWLQLRNTYTPITK
;
A
#
# COMPACT_ATOMS: atom_id res chain seq x y z
N MET A 1 -0.96 -34.28 -0.90
CA MET A 1 -0.65 -33.21 0.08
C MET A 1 0.30 -32.24 -0.59
N GLY A 2 -0.13 -31.00 -0.78
CA GLY A 2 0.58 -29.99 -1.56
C GLY A 2 -0.42 -29.10 -2.29
N GLN A 3 -1.21 -28.32 -1.54
CA GLN A 3 -2.06 -27.29 -2.13
C GLN A 3 -1.28 -25.97 -2.12
N THR A 4 -0.79 -25.68 -3.33
CA THR A 4 -0.56 -24.40 -3.99
C THR A 4 -0.79 -23.14 -3.14
N LEU A 5 0.31 -22.42 -2.89
CA LEU A 5 0.28 -20.99 -2.61
C LEU A 5 -0.15 -20.27 -3.90
N ASP A 6 -1.46 -20.08 -4.09
CA ASP A 6 -1.98 -19.28 -5.20
C ASP A 6 -1.83 -17.79 -4.83
N ASN A 7 -0.60 -17.30 -5.02
CA ASN A 7 -0.16 -15.94 -4.72
C ASN A 7 -0.63 -15.01 -5.85
N LYS A 8 -1.95 -14.85 -6.05
CA LYS A 8 -2.50 -13.91 -7.03
C LYS A 8 -2.47 -12.48 -6.48
N GLY A 9 -1.28 -11.92 -6.48
CA GLY A 9 -1.00 -10.50 -6.20
C GLY A 9 -0.98 -9.62 -7.45
N ASP A 10 -1.45 -10.09 -8.61
CA ASP A 10 -1.32 -9.41 -9.91
C ASP A 10 -2.51 -8.49 -10.23
N GLY A 11 -3.01 -7.75 -9.24
CA GLY A 11 -3.91 -6.62 -9.50
C GLY A 11 -3.08 -5.35 -9.66
N ASP A 12 -3.33 -4.53 -10.68
CA ASP A 12 -2.79 -3.17 -10.67
C ASP A 12 -3.52 -2.32 -9.61
N MET A 13 -2.94 -1.17 -9.25
CA MET A 13 -3.48 -0.24 -8.25
C MET A 13 -4.96 0.11 -8.50
N ALA A 14 -5.35 0.22 -9.77
CA ALA A 14 -6.73 0.53 -10.17
C ALA A 14 -7.69 -0.63 -9.88
N THR A 15 -7.26 -1.85 -10.15
CA THR A 15 -8.00 -3.07 -9.85
C THR A 15 -8.30 -3.18 -8.35
N TRP A 16 -7.26 -3.07 -7.49
CA TRP A 16 -7.46 -3.12 -6.04
C TRP A 16 -8.38 -2.04 -5.52
N LEU A 17 -8.27 -0.81 -6.07
CA LEU A 17 -9.11 0.30 -5.65
C LEU A 17 -10.60 0.03 -5.95
N ASN A 18 -10.89 -0.47 -7.14
CA ASN A 18 -12.26 -0.82 -7.53
C ASN A 18 -12.83 -1.94 -6.65
N ASP A 19 -12.04 -2.99 -6.41
CA ASP A 19 -12.43 -4.11 -5.56
C ASP A 19 -12.73 -3.65 -4.12
N TYR A 20 -11.85 -2.81 -3.55
CA TYR A 20 -12.02 -2.31 -2.19
C TYR A 20 -13.22 -1.35 -2.07
N LYS A 21 -13.48 -0.52 -3.10
CA LYS A 21 -14.67 0.34 -3.13
C LYS A 21 -15.96 -0.48 -3.15
N ALA A 22 -16.02 -1.49 -4.02
CA ALA A 22 -17.17 -2.39 -4.09
C ALA A 22 -17.39 -3.14 -2.76
N TYR A 23 -16.31 -3.63 -2.13
CA TYR A 23 -16.45 -4.33 -0.86
C TYR A 23 -16.85 -3.39 0.30
N LYS A 24 -16.34 -2.15 0.32
CA LYS A 24 -16.77 -1.13 1.28
C LYS A 24 -18.27 -0.85 1.15
N GLU A 25 -18.79 -0.74 -0.07
CA GLU A 25 -20.23 -0.53 -0.31
C GLU A 25 -21.06 -1.70 0.19
N ALA A 26 -20.66 -2.94 -0.09
CA ALA A 26 -21.34 -4.14 0.42
C ALA A 26 -21.41 -4.17 1.96
N LEU A 27 -20.28 -3.90 2.65
CA LEU A 27 -20.26 -3.84 4.11
C LEU A 27 -21.10 -2.67 4.67
N SER A 28 -21.14 -1.53 3.98
CA SER A 28 -21.96 -0.39 4.42
C SER A 28 -23.44 -0.77 4.48
N HIS A 29 -23.91 -1.54 3.49
CA HIS A 29 -25.29 -2.02 3.43
C HIS A 29 -25.61 -3.05 4.52
N GLU A 30 -24.65 -3.93 4.87
CA GLU A 30 -24.78 -4.87 5.99
C GLU A 30 -24.97 -4.14 7.34
N PHE A 31 -24.39 -2.95 7.51
CA PHE A 31 -24.44 -2.20 8.77
C PHE A 31 -25.79 -1.54 9.05
N GLU A 32 -26.63 -1.37 8.04
CA GLU A 32 -27.98 -0.83 8.18
C GLU A 32 -28.92 -1.79 8.95
N GLY A 33 -28.54 -3.07 9.07
CA GLY A 33 -29.35 -4.15 9.65
C GLY A 33 -29.26 -4.33 11.18
N GLY A 34 -28.47 -3.54 11.92
CA GLY A 34 -28.38 -3.62 13.39
C GLY A 34 -26.97 -3.93 13.94
N ALA A 35 -26.86 -4.76 14.99
CA ALA A 35 -25.61 -4.97 15.71
C ALA A 35 -24.52 -5.62 14.83
N VAL A 36 -23.42 -4.88 14.61
CA VAL A 36 -22.30 -5.29 13.74
C VAL A 36 -21.21 -5.96 14.57
N ALA A 37 -20.75 -7.14 14.14
CA ALA A 37 -19.60 -7.81 14.75
C ALA A 37 -18.32 -6.97 14.60
N ILE A 38 -17.51 -6.86 15.65
CA ILE A 38 -16.28 -6.06 15.66
C ILE A 38 -15.31 -6.42 14.52
N GLY A 39 -15.27 -7.69 14.10
CA GLY A 39 -14.45 -8.13 12.97
C GLY A 39 -14.85 -7.46 11.65
N LYS A 40 -16.14 -7.24 11.41
CA LYS A 40 -16.66 -6.54 10.23
C LYS A 40 -16.36 -5.04 10.29
N VAL A 41 -16.42 -4.44 11.48
CA VAL A 41 -15.99 -3.04 11.69
C VAL A 41 -14.49 -2.87 11.40
N LEU A 42 -13.65 -3.81 11.84
CA LEU A 42 -12.21 -3.81 11.55
C LEU A 42 -11.93 -3.96 10.05
N GLN A 43 -12.65 -4.82 9.34
CA GLN A 43 -12.55 -4.96 7.89
C GLN A 43 -12.96 -3.66 7.16
N TYR A 44 -14.06 -3.03 7.59
CA TYR A 44 -14.51 -1.77 7.04
C TYR A 44 -13.50 -0.64 7.23
N GLN A 45 -12.97 -0.50 8.45
CA GLN A 45 -11.92 0.47 8.76
C GLN A 45 -10.66 0.21 7.93
N GLU A 46 -10.29 -1.06 7.75
CA GLU A 46 -9.16 -1.44 6.90
C GLU A 46 -9.40 -1.08 5.44
N LEU A 47 -10.60 -1.29 4.90
CA LEU A 47 -10.96 -0.90 3.53
C LEU A 47 -10.84 0.61 3.34
N LEU A 48 -11.38 1.41 4.26
CA LEU A 48 -11.24 2.87 4.22
C LEU A 48 -9.77 3.29 4.14
N TYR A 49 -8.93 2.67 4.96
CA TYR A 49 -7.51 2.96 4.96
C TYR A 49 -6.82 2.55 3.66
N ARG A 50 -7.11 1.34 3.15
CA ARG A 50 -6.50 0.89 1.90
C ARG A 50 -6.91 1.72 0.71
N ILE A 51 -8.18 2.15 0.66
CA ILE A 51 -8.67 3.06 -0.37
C ILE A 51 -7.90 4.38 -0.31
N ASP A 52 -7.81 5.00 0.87
CA ASP A 52 -7.08 6.27 1.06
C ASP A 52 -5.61 6.16 0.64
N VAL A 53 -4.94 5.05 0.98
CA VAL A 53 -3.55 4.81 0.57
C VAL A 53 -3.40 4.67 -0.94
N LEU A 54 -4.29 3.93 -1.58
CA LEU A 54 -4.25 3.74 -3.03
C LEU A 54 -4.59 5.04 -3.77
N GLU A 55 -5.57 5.81 -3.30
CA GLU A 55 -5.94 7.10 -3.89
C GLU A 55 -4.82 8.13 -3.74
N THR A 56 -4.19 8.18 -2.57
CA THR A 56 -3.02 9.04 -2.32
C THR A 56 -1.86 8.67 -3.24
N CYS A 57 -1.51 7.38 -3.35
CA CYS A 57 -0.47 6.93 -4.27
C CYS A 57 -0.80 7.26 -5.73
N GLN A 58 -2.05 7.08 -6.15
CA GLN A 58 -2.50 7.41 -7.49
C GLN A 58 -2.37 8.92 -7.76
N MET A 59 -2.74 9.76 -6.79
CA MET A 59 -2.59 11.20 -6.86
C MET A 59 -1.11 11.58 -7.02
N LEU A 60 -0.22 11.05 -6.18
CA LEU A 60 1.22 11.31 -6.26
C LEU A 60 1.83 10.90 -7.61
N CYS A 61 1.40 9.79 -8.21
CA CYS A 61 1.78 9.41 -9.57
C CYS A 61 1.28 10.41 -10.61
N LYS A 62 0.02 10.84 -10.50
CA LYS A 62 -0.63 11.75 -11.46
C LYS A 62 0.01 13.15 -11.42
N THR A 63 0.30 13.67 -10.23
CA THR A 63 0.83 15.01 -10.00
C THR A 63 2.35 15.11 -10.03
N ALA A 64 3.06 13.98 -10.17
CA ALA A 64 4.50 13.96 -10.30
C ALA A 64 4.95 14.93 -11.42
N PRO A 65 5.84 15.90 -11.10
CA PRO A 65 6.29 16.89 -12.07
C PRO A 65 6.91 16.26 -13.32
N VAL A 66 6.60 16.84 -14.48
CA VAL A 66 7.25 16.55 -15.76
C VAL A 66 8.18 17.71 -16.04
N THR A 67 9.41 17.60 -15.53
CA THR A 67 10.43 18.65 -15.58
C THR A 67 11.80 18.05 -15.24
N MET A 68 12.86 18.78 -15.55
CA MET A 68 14.22 18.50 -15.08
C MET A 68 14.67 19.45 -13.96
N ASP A 69 13.81 20.38 -13.52
CA ASP A 69 14.12 21.26 -12.39
C ASP A 69 14.21 20.47 -11.08
N MET A 70 15.44 20.28 -10.61
CA MET A 70 15.72 19.49 -9.40
C MET A 70 15.02 20.04 -8.15
N LYS A 71 14.74 21.34 -8.06
CA LYS A 71 14.01 21.88 -6.90
C LYS A 71 12.59 21.33 -6.84
N SER A 72 11.88 21.38 -7.97
CA SER A 72 10.53 20.80 -8.11
C SER A 72 10.52 19.29 -7.86
N LEU A 73 11.51 18.57 -8.39
CA LEU A 73 11.60 17.11 -8.22
C LEU A 73 11.88 16.71 -6.76
N VAL A 74 12.78 17.43 -6.08
CA VAL A 74 13.13 17.18 -4.67
C VAL A 74 11.93 17.47 -3.77
N ALA A 75 11.24 18.60 -3.97
CA ALA A 75 10.06 18.95 -3.17
C ALA A 75 8.96 17.89 -3.27
N HIS A 76 8.65 17.43 -4.48
CA HIS A 76 7.68 16.35 -4.67
C HIS A 76 8.18 15.02 -4.08
N TYR A 77 9.46 14.70 -4.22
CA TYR A 77 10.01 13.46 -3.68
C TYR A 77 10.00 13.44 -2.15
N GLN A 78 10.24 14.57 -1.48
CA GLN A 78 10.14 14.65 -0.02
C GLN A 78 8.74 14.30 0.49
N LEU A 79 7.70 14.75 -0.21
CA LEU A 79 6.31 14.38 0.09
C LEU A 79 6.10 12.85 -0.08
N VAL A 80 6.55 12.30 -1.21
CA VAL A 80 6.44 10.85 -1.49
C VAL A 80 7.21 10.02 -0.45
N ASP A 81 8.45 10.40 -0.13
CA ASP A 81 9.31 9.71 0.83
C ASP A 81 8.71 9.72 2.24
N ALA A 82 8.22 10.89 2.69
CA ALA A 82 7.55 11.01 3.98
C ALA A 82 6.29 10.12 4.05
N TYR A 83 5.49 10.11 2.99
CA TYR A 83 4.30 9.28 2.90
C TYR A 83 4.63 7.79 2.95
N VAL A 84 5.58 7.33 2.12
CA VAL A 84 6.00 5.92 2.08
C VAL A 84 6.60 5.47 3.40
N GLN A 85 7.42 6.30 4.06
CA GLN A 85 7.96 5.98 5.38
C GLN A 85 6.87 5.86 6.46
N SER A 86 5.78 6.61 6.34
CA SER A 86 4.66 6.53 7.28
C SER A 86 3.97 5.17 7.23
N LEU A 87 3.90 4.53 6.05
CA LEU A 87 3.32 3.19 5.87
C LEU A 87 4.06 2.11 6.66
N SER A 88 5.37 2.27 6.92
CA SER A 88 6.14 1.34 7.75
C SER A 88 5.87 1.49 9.26
N LYS A 89 5.28 2.61 9.69
CA LYS A 89 5.07 3.00 11.10
C LYS A 89 3.58 3.02 11.51
N GLU A 90 2.72 2.58 10.62
CA GLU A 90 1.27 2.62 10.75
C GLU A 90 0.71 1.70 11.86
N ARG A 91 -0.61 1.78 12.07
CA ARG A 91 -1.32 0.97 13.07
C ARG A 91 -1.17 -0.54 12.80
N ARG A 92 -0.97 -1.29 13.88
CA ARG A 92 -0.79 -2.76 13.90
C ARG A 92 -1.94 -3.44 14.65
N ILE A 93 -3.17 -3.17 14.21
CA ILE A 93 -4.40 -3.72 14.80
C ILE A 93 -4.95 -4.78 13.85
N GLY A 94 -5.29 -5.95 14.39
CA GLY A 94 -5.80 -7.06 13.61
C GLY A 94 -6.01 -8.31 14.46
N ILE A 95 -6.06 -9.47 13.81
CA ILE A 95 -6.25 -10.77 14.46
C ILE A 95 -5.15 -11.00 15.53
N PRO A 96 -5.47 -11.45 16.76
CA PRO A 96 -4.45 -11.85 17.73
C PRO A 96 -3.52 -12.91 17.14
N PRO A 97 -2.20 -12.70 17.12
CA PRO A 97 -1.29 -13.60 16.43
C PRO A 97 -0.97 -14.85 17.27
N ASP A 98 -0.99 -16.01 16.62
CA ASP A 98 -0.22 -17.17 17.05
C ASP A 98 1.26 -17.02 16.63
N GLU A 99 2.12 -17.97 17.00
CA GLU A 99 3.55 -17.91 16.65
C GLU A 99 3.79 -17.87 15.13
N LYS A 100 2.95 -18.57 14.35
CA LYS A 100 3.04 -18.55 12.89
C LYS A 100 2.71 -17.17 12.32
N LEU A 101 1.64 -16.54 12.77
CA LEU A 101 1.22 -15.21 12.32
C LEU A 101 2.17 -14.13 12.80
N LYS A 102 2.74 -14.28 14.00
CA LYS A 102 3.80 -13.41 14.52
C LYS A 102 5.04 -13.45 13.63
N ALA A 103 5.51 -14.64 13.26
CA ALA A 103 6.60 -14.80 12.31
C ALA A 103 6.26 -14.20 10.93
N SER A 104 5.04 -14.45 10.43
CA SER A 104 4.58 -13.85 9.17
C SER A 104 4.59 -12.32 9.21
N ARG A 105 4.10 -11.71 10.30
CA ARG A 105 4.12 -10.24 10.48
C ARG A 105 5.53 -9.70 10.48
N GLN A 106 6.45 -10.36 11.16
CA GLN A 106 7.85 -9.95 11.21
C GLN A 106 8.50 -10.01 9.83
N THR A 107 8.31 -11.11 9.09
CA THR A 107 8.81 -11.27 7.72
C THR A 107 8.24 -10.21 6.77
N SER A 108 6.92 -10.00 6.78
CA SER A 108 6.29 -8.99 5.92
C SER A 108 6.71 -7.56 6.29
N ALA A 109 6.91 -7.25 7.57
CA ALA A 109 7.40 -5.94 8.01
C ALA A 109 8.84 -5.70 7.54
N ALA A 110 9.73 -6.68 7.73
CA ALA A 110 11.11 -6.60 7.26
C ALA A 110 11.20 -6.46 5.72
N ALA A 111 10.34 -7.17 4.98
CA ALA A 111 10.24 -7.04 3.53
C ALA A 111 9.82 -5.64 3.09
N LEU A 112 8.83 -5.04 3.77
CA LEU A 112 8.40 -3.67 3.49
C LEU A 112 9.53 -2.68 3.78
N GLU A 113 10.17 -2.78 4.95
CA GLU A 113 11.28 -1.91 5.34
C GLU A 113 12.45 -1.98 4.34
N SER A 114 12.84 -3.19 3.92
CA SER A 114 13.88 -3.38 2.90
C SER A 114 13.48 -2.77 1.56
N THR A 115 12.25 -3.01 1.12
CA THR A 115 11.74 -2.47 -0.15
C THR A 115 11.76 -0.95 -0.17
N VAL A 116 11.32 -0.32 0.94
CA VAL A 116 11.35 1.14 1.11
C VAL A 116 12.78 1.66 1.12
N ALA A 117 13.70 1.00 1.83
CA ALA A 117 15.11 1.38 1.86
C ALA A 117 15.76 1.32 0.47
N ASP A 118 15.50 0.27 -0.31
CA ASP A 118 16.02 0.11 -1.67
C ASP A 118 15.44 1.16 -2.63
N CYS A 119 14.15 1.46 -2.53
CA CYS A 119 13.53 2.59 -3.22
C CYS A 119 14.23 3.91 -2.90
N ARG A 120 14.46 4.20 -1.61
CA ARG A 120 15.09 5.44 -1.17
C ARG A 120 16.54 5.55 -1.64
N LYS A 121 17.29 4.45 -1.60
CA LYS A 121 18.66 4.37 -2.12
C LYS A 121 18.71 4.73 -3.61
N ARG A 122 17.79 4.23 -4.43
CA ARG A 122 17.70 4.59 -5.85
C ARG A 122 17.49 6.08 -6.08
N PHE A 123 16.78 6.77 -5.19
CA PHE A 123 16.54 8.21 -5.30
C PHE A 123 17.64 9.08 -4.71
N SER A 124 18.50 8.54 -3.82
CA SER A 124 19.60 9.29 -3.19
C SER A 124 20.61 9.88 -4.18
N SER A 125 20.77 9.24 -5.35
CA SER A 125 21.65 9.69 -6.43
C SER A 125 20.86 10.02 -7.71
N PHE A 126 19.57 10.32 -7.60
CA PHE A 126 18.70 10.53 -8.76
C PHE A 126 19.14 11.74 -9.58
N ARG A 127 19.21 11.56 -10.90
CA ARG A 127 19.37 12.63 -11.89
C ARG A 127 18.40 12.36 -13.03
N ALA A 128 17.58 13.36 -13.36
CA ALA A 128 16.68 13.26 -14.49
C ALA A 128 17.47 13.36 -15.80
N GLU A 129 17.35 12.36 -16.67
CA GLU A 129 17.87 12.39 -18.04
C GLU A 129 16.91 13.06 -19.01
N ASN A 130 15.61 13.04 -18.68
CA ASN A 130 14.53 13.71 -19.41
C ASN A 130 13.40 14.05 -18.44
N GLU A 131 12.49 14.93 -18.89
CA GLU A 131 11.38 15.44 -18.07
C GLU A 131 10.41 14.34 -17.58
N GLN A 132 10.28 13.23 -18.32
CA GLN A 132 9.35 12.15 -18.00
C GLN A 132 9.95 11.11 -17.05
N MET A 133 11.28 11.06 -16.92
CA MET A 133 11.99 10.06 -16.13
C MET A 133 11.51 10.05 -14.68
N TYR A 134 11.41 11.23 -14.06
CA TYR A 134 10.96 11.34 -12.67
C TYR A 134 9.58 10.74 -12.44
N LYS A 135 8.59 11.13 -13.25
CA LYS A 135 7.21 10.62 -13.15
C LYS A 135 7.14 9.10 -13.30
N ARG A 136 7.91 8.53 -14.23
CA ARG A 136 8.03 7.07 -14.40
C ARG A 136 8.66 6.44 -13.16
N SER A 137 9.74 7.00 -12.63
CA SER A 137 10.42 6.50 -11.43
C SER A 137 9.54 6.54 -10.19
N ILE A 138 8.72 7.58 -9.98
CA ILE A 138 7.75 7.64 -8.88
C ILE A 138 6.67 6.57 -9.04
N SER A 139 6.15 6.41 -10.25
CA SER A 139 5.17 5.35 -10.55
C SER A 139 5.73 3.96 -10.26
N THR A 140 6.97 3.70 -10.68
CA THR A 140 7.67 2.43 -10.39
C THR A 140 7.89 2.23 -8.90
N LEU A 141 8.31 3.28 -8.17
CA LEU A 141 8.52 3.21 -6.72
C LEU A 141 7.24 2.79 -6.01
N LEU A 142 6.12 3.49 -6.27
CA LEU A 142 4.86 3.22 -5.59
C LEU A 142 4.28 1.85 -5.98
N ASN A 143 4.39 1.45 -7.24
CA ASN A 143 3.99 0.11 -7.69
C ASN A 143 4.90 -1.00 -7.13
N THR A 144 6.12 -0.69 -6.68
CA THR A 144 6.99 -1.66 -5.99
C THR A 144 6.60 -1.79 -4.52
N VAL A 145 6.30 -0.67 -3.85
CA VAL A 145 6.00 -0.65 -2.40
C VAL A 145 4.62 -1.19 -2.08
N LEU A 146 3.60 -0.81 -2.85
CA LEU A 146 2.20 -1.12 -2.54
C LEU A 146 1.87 -2.61 -2.42
N PRO A 147 2.34 -3.52 -3.31
CA PRO A 147 2.07 -4.94 -3.15
C PRO A 147 2.64 -5.49 -1.83
N VAL A 148 3.87 -5.10 -1.47
CA VAL A 148 4.54 -5.55 -0.24
C VAL A 148 3.84 -4.99 0.99
N TRP A 149 3.40 -3.74 0.93
CA TRP A 149 2.59 -3.13 1.97
C TRP A 149 1.25 -3.85 2.14
N LEU A 150 0.54 -4.18 1.06
CA LEU A 150 -0.70 -4.95 1.12
C LEU A 150 -0.50 -6.35 1.71
N GLN A 151 0.62 -7.01 1.42
CA GLN A 151 0.98 -8.29 2.05
C GLN A 151 1.09 -8.14 3.56
N LEU A 152 1.77 -7.11 4.05
CA LEU A 152 1.81 -6.80 5.49
C LEU A 152 0.41 -6.56 6.05
N ARG A 153 -0.41 -5.73 5.39
CA ARG A 153 -1.78 -5.44 5.83
C ARG A 153 -2.64 -6.70 5.95
N ASN A 154 -2.50 -7.64 5.01
CA ASN A 154 -3.22 -8.91 5.02
C ASN A 154 -2.86 -9.80 6.22
N THR A 155 -1.69 -9.62 6.85
CA THR A 155 -1.34 -10.33 8.10
C THR A 155 -2.06 -9.77 9.34
N TYR A 156 -2.63 -8.56 9.26
CA TYR A 156 -3.40 -7.95 10.33
C TYR A 156 -4.89 -8.16 10.12
N THR A 157 -5.39 -7.69 8.98
CA THR A 157 -6.80 -7.76 8.61
C THR A 157 -6.89 -8.33 7.20
N PRO A 158 -7.09 -9.65 7.06
CA PRO A 158 -7.24 -10.27 5.76
C PRO A 158 -8.47 -9.70 5.02
N ILE A 159 -8.24 -9.25 3.79
CA ILE A 159 -9.30 -8.91 2.84
C ILE A 159 -9.10 -9.89 1.68
N THR A 160 -9.75 -11.04 1.77
CA THR A 160 -9.81 -12.04 0.71
C THR A 160 -10.97 -11.71 -0.22
N LYS A 161 -10.70 -11.78 -1.53
CA LYS A 161 -11.76 -11.95 -2.53
C LYS A 161 -12.41 -13.32 -2.36
#